data_AF-A0A9W5RG58-F1
#
_entry.id   AF-A0A9W5RG58-F1
#
_cell.length_a   1.000
_cell.length_b   1.000
_cell.length_c   1.000
_cell.angle_alpha   90.00
_cell.angle_beta   90.00
_cell.angle_gamma   90.00
#
_symmetry.space_group_name_H-M   'P 1'
#
loop_
_entity.id
_entity.type
_entity.pdbx_description
1 polymer ?
#
loop_
_entity_poly.entity_id
_entity_poly.type
_entity_poly.pdbx_seq_one_letter_code
_entity_poly.pdbx_strand_id
1 'polypeptide(L)'
;MPNQKQFDSKTESPGTSSGKQSDYLFALLLSLVFGIFGIPQFYLKGWKSALTRLALNAALIVGAFALAQTLASPSMLSYLLPAIFSLPVIESALNLIYEDASAPKKLIKGKLKPHKRYAGKQKAGIALATLTVALYFSAALTQPLPTTLSTAEFSGQQTAVQAPGGSSQSGSGTSSATAQASTNVTIKFIDVGQGEAILIALPEKTMLIDAGPTGSAPKIAQVLQELGRDKIDYLVATHPDEDHIGGMADVISSTQIGTIYAPNKTNNTATYRKFLAAIQNNNLQITLAEAGTIIDQIDSYKLEILWPTKDANFPDTNDYSIIIKLTVGTKTFLFTGDAPTSAILDANPGHIDVLKLSHHGSRTGTNEQLVRRLSPTYAVLSYALDNSYGHPMQSVLNALHKHSVEVWGTGANGTITITCDGTTIDISSEKNGTVVAPTSQEKSSTSSTSRSK
;
A
#
# COMPACT_ATOMS: atom_id res chain seq x y z
N MET A 1 2.96 52.93 -5.91
CA MET A 1 1.71 53.31 -5.20
C MET A 1 0.87 54.17 -6.13
N PRO A 2 -0.47 54.13 -6.10
CA PRO A 2 -1.46 53.09 -5.75
C PRO A 2 -2.31 52.73 -7.02
N ASN A 3 -3.40 51.96 -7.09
CA ASN A 3 -4.37 51.46 -6.12
C ASN A 3 -5.12 50.21 -6.67
N GLN A 4 -5.65 49.39 -5.76
CA GLN A 4 -6.31 48.10 -5.96
C GLN A 4 -7.57 48.14 -6.85
N LYS A 5 -7.70 47.19 -7.78
CA LYS A 5 -8.99 46.85 -8.41
C LYS A 5 -9.79 45.94 -7.47
N GLN A 6 -10.84 46.53 -6.92
CA GLN A 6 -11.94 45.91 -6.21
C GLN A 6 -12.77 45.11 -7.23
N PHE A 7 -12.88 43.79 -7.04
CA PHE A 7 -13.81 42.94 -7.77
C PHE A 7 -15.20 43.13 -7.16
N ASP A 8 -16.03 43.94 -7.81
CA ASP A 8 -17.44 44.07 -7.45
C ASP A 8 -18.27 42.91 -7.98
N SER A 9 -19.14 42.48 -7.09
CA SER A 9 -20.02 41.33 -7.18
C SER A 9 -21.32 41.61 -7.94
N LYS A 10 -21.81 40.54 -8.60
CA LYS A 10 -23.20 40.24 -8.98
C LYS A 10 -23.81 40.94 -10.21
N THR A 11 -24.12 40.08 -11.19
CA THR A 11 -25.44 40.06 -11.85
C THR A 11 -25.85 38.60 -12.09
N GLU A 12 -26.57 38.01 -11.14
CA GLU A 12 -27.38 36.80 -11.40
C GLU A 12 -28.85 37.22 -11.56
N SER A 13 -29.44 36.80 -12.68
CA SER A 13 -30.85 37.02 -13.00
C SER A 13 -31.74 36.02 -12.24
N PRO A 14 -32.88 36.45 -11.67
CA PRO A 14 -33.75 35.57 -10.90
C PRO A 14 -34.72 34.79 -11.81
N GLY A 15 -34.79 33.47 -11.62
CA GLY A 15 -36.07 32.76 -11.82
C GLY A 15 -36.22 31.86 -13.04
N THR A 16 -35.39 30.83 -13.19
CA THR A 16 -35.79 29.60 -13.91
C THR A 16 -35.76 28.42 -12.95
N SER A 17 -36.88 27.71 -12.77
CA SER A 17 -37.00 26.50 -11.93
C SER A 17 -35.93 25.44 -12.25
N SER A 18 -35.47 25.42 -13.51
CA SER A 18 -34.38 24.57 -14.01
C SER A 18 -33.05 24.77 -13.27
N GLY A 19 -32.71 26.00 -12.86
CA GLY A 19 -31.44 26.32 -12.20
C GLY A 19 -31.34 25.74 -10.80
N LYS A 20 -32.37 25.98 -9.97
CA LYS A 20 -32.44 25.44 -8.60
C LYS A 20 -32.44 23.92 -8.57
N GLN A 21 -33.09 23.30 -9.54
CA GLN A 21 -33.12 21.84 -9.64
C GLN A 21 -31.73 21.25 -9.94
N SER A 22 -30.95 21.90 -10.81
CA SER A 22 -29.56 21.53 -11.08
C SER A 22 -28.69 21.64 -9.83
N ASP A 23 -28.89 22.71 -9.05
CA ASP A 23 -28.14 22.94 -7.82
C ASP A 23 -28.41 21.88 -6.74
N TYR A 24 -29.66 21.47 -6.57
CA TYR A 24 -30.01 20.41 -5.60
C TYR A 24 -29.54 19.03 -6.05
N LEU A 25 -29.55 18.75 -7.36
CA LEU A 25 -29.02 17.50 -7.91
C LEU A 25 -27.51 17.43 -7.72
N PHE A 26 -26.81 18.54 -7.98
CA PHE A 26 -25.36 18.63 -7.76
C PHE A 26 -25.02 18.49 -6.27
N ALA A 27 -25.78 19.14 -5.38
CA ALA A 27 -25.61 18.99 -3.94
C ALA A 27 -25.86 17.55 -3.46
N LEU A 28 -26.84 16.84 -4.05
CA LEU A 28 -27.05 15.42 -3.79
C LEU A 28 -25.82 14.60 -4.19
N LEU A 29 -25.27 14.80 -5.40
CA LEU A 29 -24.04 14.11 -5.84
C LEU A 29 -22.86 14.41 -4.91
N LEU A 30 -22.69 15.65 -4.50
CA LEU A 30 -21.64 16.07 -3.58
C LEU A 30 -21.83 15.46 -2.18
N SER A 31 -23.07 15.19 -1.77
CA SER A 31 -23.37 14.54 -0.48
C SER A 31 -23.01 13.04 -0.49
N LEU A 32 -23.05 12.40 -1.65
CA LEU A 32 -22.68 10.99 -1.81
C LEU A 32 -21.18 10.77 -1.59
N VAL A 33 -20.36 11.74 -1.99
CA VAL A 33 -18.89 11.65 -1.93
C VAL A 33 -18.31 12.37 -0.71
N PHE A 34 -18.90 13.51 -0.33
CA PHE A 34 -18.32 14.42 0.67
C PHE A 34 -19.31 14.87 1.75
N GLY A 35 -20.42 14.16 1.94
CA GLY A 35 -21.48 14.55 2.88
C GLY A 35 -20.99 14.80 4.32
N ILE A 36 -19.95 14.08 4.75
CA ILE A 36 -19.32 14.21 6.08
C ILE A 36 -18.73 15.60 6.28
N PHE A 37 -18.12 16.16 5.23
CA PHE A 37 -17.39 17.42 5.29
C PHE A 37 -18.29 18.66 5.14
N GLY A 38 -19.61 18.47 5.06
CA GLY A 38 -20.57 19.57 4.92
C GLY A 38 -20.51 20.29 3.57
N ILE A 39 -19.80 19.74 2.57
CA ILE A 39 -19.65 20.31 1.22
C ILE A 39 -20.99 20.62 0.53
N PRO A 40 -22.03 19.78 0.65
CA PRO A 40 -23.36 20.13 0.14
C PRO A 40 -23.95 21.41 0.75
N GLN A 41 -23.66 21.68 2.03
CA GLN A 41 -24.13 22.89 2.70
C GLN A 41 -23.26 24.11 2.36
N PHE A 42 -21.97 23.92 2.05
CA PHE A 42 -21.12 24.98 1.49
C PHE A 42 -21.73 25.51 0.19
N TYR A 43 -22.17 24.59 -0.66
CA TYR A 43 -22.80 24.89 -1.94
C TYR A 43 -24.20 25.51 -1.79
N LEU A 44 -25.08 24.93 -0.95
CA LEU A 44 -26.49 25.34 -0.88
C LEU A 44 -26.81 26.49 0.08
N LYS A 45 -26.04 26.65 1.17
CA LYS A 45 -26.39 27.55 2.29
C LYS A 45 -25.23 28.43 2.78
N GLY A 46 -24.07 28.34 2.11
CA GLY A 46 -22.90 29.14 2.41
C GLY A 46 -22.07 28.65 3.61
N TRP A 47 -20.91 29.28 3.77
CA TRP A 47 -19.83 28.85 4.67
C TRP A 47 -20.26 28.62 6.12
N LYS A 48 -21.08 29.53 6.68
CA LYS A 48 -21.53 29.42 8.09
C LYS A 48 -22.34 28.15 8.33
N SER A 49 -23.30 27.83 7.45
CA SER A 49 -24.13 26.63 7.57
C SER A 49 -23.33 25.35 7.41
N ALA A 50 -22.28 25.39 6.59
CA ALA A 50 -21.42 24.26 6.35
C ALA A 50 -20.47 23.97 7.51
N LEU A 51 -19.89 25.02 8.10
CA LEU A 51 -19.05 24.90 9.30
C LEU A 51 -19.86 24.36 10.49
N THR A 52 -21.10 24.84 10.67
CA THR A 52 -22.02 24.29 11.67
C THR A 52 -22.30 22.81 11.43
N ARG A 53 -22.46 22.39 10.18
CA ARG A 53 -22.71 20.98 9.85
C ARG A 53 -21.49 20.11 10.08
N LEU A 54 -20.31 20.60 9.72
CA LEU A 54 -19.05 19.91 9.98
C LEU A 54 -18.85 19.69 11.49
N ALA A 55 -19.07 20.73 12.30
CA ALA A 55 -18.98 20.64 13.76
C ALA A 55 -20.01 19.66 14.35
N LEU A 56 -21.25 19.69 13.85
CA LEU A 56 -22.30 18.76 14.29
C LEU A 56 -21.95 17.30 13.95
N ASN A 57 -21.50 17.03 12.72
CA ASN A 57 -21.11 15.69 12.29
C ASN A 57 -19.92 15.18 13.12
N ALA A 58 -18.92 16.03 13.38
CA ALA A 58 -17.78 15.69 14.23
C ALA A 58 -18.23 15.36 15.66
N ALA A 59 -19.12 16.16 16.25
CA ALA A 59 -19.67 15.90 17.58
C ALA A 59 -20.47 14.58 17.64
N LEU A 60 -21.26 14.29 16.61
CA LEU A 60 -22.03 13.02 16.53
C LEU A 60 -21.12 11.81 16.42
N ILE A 61 -20.04 11.90 15.63
CA ILE A 61 -19.05 10.81 15.51
C ILE A 61 -18.36 10.58 16.85
N VAL A 62 -17.83 11.64 17.48
CA VAL A 62 -17.18 11.55 18.79
C VAL A 62 -18.14 10.98 19.84
N GLY A 63 -19.40 11.43 19.85
CA GLY A 63 -20.44 10.91 20.73
C GLY A 63 -20.75 9.44 20.50
N ALA A 64 -20.78 8.97 19.25
CA ALA A 64 -20.99 7.56 18.92
C ALA A 64 -19.84 6.67 19.44
N PHE A 65 -18.60 7.12 19.29
CA PHE A 65 -17.43 6.43 19.85
C PHE A 65 -17.45 6.40 21.38
N ALA A 66 -17.72 7.54 22.02
CA ALA A 66 -17.81 7.62 23.48
C ALA A 66 -18.94 6.73 24.04
N LEU A 67 -20.10 6.69 23.37
CA LEU A 67 -21.23 5.86 23.75
C LEU A 67 -20.91 4.37 23.59
N ALA A 68 -20.32 3.96 22.46
CA ALA A 68 -19.94 2.57 22.22
C ALA A 68 -18.91 2.08 23.25
N GLN A 69 -17.97 2.94 23.64
CA GLN A 69 -16.99 2.65 24.69
C GLN A 69 -17.65 2.54 26.07
N THR A 70 -18.53 3.48 26.42
CA THR A 70 -19.23 3.51 27.72
C THR A 70 -20.13 2.28 27.91
N LEU A 71 -20.76 1.81 26.84
CA LEU A 71 -21.64 0.63 26.85
C LEU A 71 -20.89 -0.69 26.58
N ALA A 72 -19.56 -0.65 26.46
CA ALA A 72 -18.73 -1.80 26.09
C ALA A 72 -19.27 -2.58 24.88
N SER A 73 -19.85 -1.87 23.91
CA SER A 73 -20.49 -2.46 22.73
C SER A 73 -19.95 -1.81 21.44
N PRO A 74 -18.75 -2.21 20.99
CA PRO A 74 -18.15 -1.69 19.77
C PRO A 74 -19.00 -1.94 18.52
N SER A 75 -19.80 -3.01 18.53
CA SER A 75 -20.74 -3.34 17.45
C SER A 75 -21.84 -2.29 17.27
N MET A 76 -22.13 -1.42 18.25
CA MET A 76 -23.06 -0.30 18.03
C MET A 76 -22.55 0.69 16.98
N LEU A 77 -21.24 0.83 16.80
CA LEU A 77 -20.66 1.73 15.79
C LEU A 77 -21.03 1.31 14.37
N SER A 78 -21.25 0.01 14.14
CA SER A 78 -21.68 -0.48 12.83
C SER A 78 -23.02 0.10 12.42
N TYR A 79 -23.90 0.47 13.36
CA TYR A 79 -25.20 1.08 13.08
C TYR A 79 -25.20 2.60 13.22
N LEU A 80 -24.47 3.14 14.21
CA LEU A 80 -24.45 4.58 14.48
C LEU A 80 -23.72 5.38 13.40
N LEU A 81 -22.59 4.88 12.89
CA LEU A 81 -21.83 5.60 11.86
C LEU A 81 -22.59 5.69 10.52
N PRO A 82 -23.18 4.61 9.96
CA PRO A 82 -24.02 4.74 8.77
C PRO A 82 -25.24 5.63 8.99
N ALA A 83 -25.85 5.61 10.18
CA ALA A 83 -26.93 6.53 10.50
C ALA A 83 -26.45 7.99 10.38
N ILE A 84 -25.30 8.32 10.96
CA ILE A 84 -24.69 9.66 10.86
C ILE A 84 -24.36 10.02 9.41
N PHE A 85 -23.80 9.09 8.64
CA PHE A 85 -23.40 9.33 7.24
C PHE A 85 -24.57 9.39 6.26
N SER A 86 -25.72 8.80 6.59
CA SER A 86 -26.93 8.88 5.78
C SER A 86 -27.63 10.25 5.88
N LEU A 87 -27.45 10.97 6.99
CA LEU A 87 -28.16 12.24 7.25
C LEU A 87 -27.94 13.32 6.16
N PRO A 88 -26.71 13.60 5.68
CA PRO A 88 -26.49 14.58 4.62
C PRO A 88 -27.11 14.18 3.27
N VAL A 89 -27.16 12.88 2.98
CA VAL A 89 -27.77 12.32 1.76
C VAL A 89 -29.28 12.50 1.82
N ILE A 90 -29.89 12.14 2.95
CA ILE A 90 -31.34 12.30 3.18
C ILE A 90 -31.74 13.78 3.08
N GLU A 91 -30.98 14.69 3.68
CA GLU A 91 -31.28 16.12 3.59
C GLU A 91 -31.16 16.66 2.17
N SER A 92 -30.15 16.24 1.42
CA SER A 92 -29.96 16.68 0.03
C SER A 92 -31.04 16.11 -0.89
N ALA A 93 -31.48 14.89 -0.64
CA ALA A 93 -32.62 14.28 -1.31
C ALA A 93 -33.92 15.05 -1.01
N LEU A 94 -34.18 15.41 0.25
CA LEU A 94 -35.35 16.23 0.61
C LEU A 94 -35.32 17.61 -0.07
N ASN A 95 -34.15 18.25 -0.16
CA ASN A 95 -34.02 19.52 -0.88
C ASN A 95 -34.32 19.37 -2.38
N LEU A 96 -33.92 18.25 -3.00
CA LEU A 96 -34.20 17.96 -4.41
C LEU A 96 -35.69 17.60 -4.66
N ILE A 97 -36.31 16.85 -3.75
CA ILE A 97 -37.71 16.40 -3.87
C ILE A 97 -38.69 17.56 -3.75
N TYR A 98 -38.42 18.48 -2.82
CA TYR A 98 -39.29 19.62 -2.52
C TYR A 98 -38.80 20.93 -3.15
N GLU A 99 -37.66 20.90 -3.84
CA GLU A 99 -36.97 22.07 -4.42
C GLU A 99 -36.77 23.23 -3.42
N ASP A 100 -36.58 22.88 -2.14
CA ASP A 100 -36.53 23.81 -1.02
C ASP A 100 -35.41 23.41 -0.04
N ALA A 101 -34.40 24.25 0.10
CA ALA A 101 -33.27 24.06 1.03
C ALA A 101 -33.67 24.01 2.52
N SER A 102 -34.89 24.47 2.85
CA SER A 102 -35.48 24.41 4.18
C SER A 102 -36.40 23.21 4.39
N ALA A 103 -36.52 22.33 3.38
CA ALA A 103 -37.44 21.21 3.41
C ALA A 103 -37.26 20.29 4.62
N PRO A 104 -36.04 19.89 5.04
CA PRO A 104 -35.87 19.07 6.24
C PRO A 104 -36.48 19.71 7.50
N LYS A 105 -36.28 21.02 7.69
CA LYS A 105 -36.81 21.76 8.84
C LYS A 105 -38.32 21.93 8.77
N LYS A 106 -38.89 22.11 7.57
CA LYS A 106 -40.34 22.22 7.38
C LYS A 106 -41.03 20.87 7.52
N LEU A 107 -40.37 19.77 7.17
CA LEU A 107 -40.89 18.41 7.30
C LEU A 107 -41.05 18.04 8.77
N ILE A 108 -40.03 18.28 9.58
CA ILE A 108 -40.06 18.05 11.04
C ILE A 108 -41.18 18.85 11.71
N LYS A 109 -41.50 20.05 11.20
CA LYS A 109 -42.58 20.91 11.71
C LYS A 109 -43.97 20.58 11.13
N GLY A 110 -44.09 19.53 10.31
CA GLY A 110 -45.35 19.13 9.67
C GLY A 110 -45.90 20.12 8.63
N LYS A 111 -45.05 21.01 8.10
CA LYS A 111 -45.48 22.13 7.21
C LYS A 111 -45.34 21.83 5.71
N LEU A 112 -44.87 20.64 5.34
CA LEU A 112 -44.71 20.23 3.94
C LEU A 112 -45.85 19.32 3.50
N LYS A 113 -46.40 19.56 2.31
CA LYS A 113 -47.34 18.65 1.64
C LYS A 113 -46.61 17.88 0.53
N PRO A 114 -46.76 16.55 0.43
CA PRO A 114 -46.12 15.75 -0.60
C PRO A 114 -46.63 16.11 -2.01
N HIS A 115 -45.76 16.05 -3.02
CA HIS A 115 -46.15 16.27 -4.41
C HIS A 115 -46.92 15.06 -4.96
N LYS A 116 -48.02 15.32 -5.69
CA LYS A 116 -48.85 14.27 -6.31
C LYS A 116 -48.15 13.53 -7.47
N ARG A 117 -47.13 14.14 -8.10
CA ARG A 117 -46.40 13.55 -9.23
C ARG A 117 -44.98 14.09 -9.29
N TYR A 118 -44.00 13.19 -9.42
CA TYR A 118 -42.57 13.53 -9.52
C TYR A 118 -42.07 13.41 -10.96
N ALA A 119 -41.21 14.35 -11.38
CA ALA A 119 -40.54 14.34 -12.67
C ALA A 119 -39.47 13.23 -12.74
N GLY A 120 -39.07 12.81 -13.96
CA GLY A 120 -38.11 11.71 -14.17
C GLY A 120 -36.78 11.87 -13.41
N LYS A 121 -36.24 13.09 -13.36
CA LYS A 121 -35.00 13.40 -12.63
C LYS A 121 -35.16 13.31 -11.10
N GLN A 122 -36.34 13.63 -10.56
CA GLN A 122 -36.63 13.48 -9.12
C GLN A 122 -36.77 12.00 -8.74
N LYS A 123 -37.38 11.18 -9.61
CA LYS A 123 -37.43 9.72 -9.42
C LYS A 123 -36.04 9.09 -9.39
N ALA A 124 -35.15 9.53 -10.28
CA ALA A 124 -33.75 9.08 -10.28
C ALA A 124 -33.01 9.49 -9.01
N GLY A 125 -33.19 10.74 -8.55
CA GLY A 125 -32.61 11.22 -7.29
C GLY A 125 -33.11 10.46 -6.05
N ILE A 126 -34.40 10.15 -5.99
CA ILE A 126 -34.99 9.32 -4.92
C ILE A 126 -34.41 7.92 -4.95
N ALA A 127 -34.34 7.28 -6.12
CA ALA A 127 -33.78 5.94 -6.27
C ALA A 127 -32.30 5.88 -5.82
N LEU A 128 -31.51 6.88 -6.21
CA LEU A 128 -30.09 6.97 -5.85
C LEU A 128 -29.89 7.20 -4.34
N ALA A 129 -30.69 8.07 -3.72
CA ALA A 129 -30.65 8.30 -2.28
C ALA A 129 -31.04 7.02 -1.50
N THR A 130 -32.12 6.36 -1.91
CA THR A 130 -32.57 5.10 -1.28
C THR A 130 -31.52 4.00 -1.43
N LEU A 131 -30.92 3.84 -2.61
CA LEU A 131 -29.85 2.86 -2.84
C LEU A 131 -28.62 3.16 -1.99
N THR A 132 -28.23 4.42 -1.87
CA THR A 132 -27.06 4.82 -1.08
C THR A 132 -27.29 4.59 0.41
N VAL A 133 -28.46 4.96 0.93
CA VAL A 133 -28.83 4.68 2.32
C VAL A 133 -28.86 3.17 2.55
N ALA A 134 -29.45 2.39 1.65
CA ALA A 134 -29.43 0.93 1.73
C ALA A 134 -28.01 0.37 1.75
N LEU A 135 -27.09 0.86 0.90
CA LEU A 135 -25.68 0.43 0.89
C LEU A 135 -24.96 0.76 2.20
N TYR A 136 -25.17 1.95 2.76
CA TYR A 136 -24.61 2.33 4.07
C TYR A 136 -25.08 1.37 5.19
N PHE A 137 -26.36 0.99 5.19
CA PHE A 137 -26.90 0.05 6.18
C PHE A 137 -26.58 -1.43 5.86
N SER A 138 -26.38 -1.82 4.61
CA SER A 138 -25.93 -3.17 4.24
C SER A 138 -24.48 -3.41 4.63
N ALA A 139 -23.62 -2.38 4.55
CA ALA A 139 -22.26 -2.43 5.08
C ALA A 139 -22.22 -2.58 6.62
N ALA A 140 -23.27 -2.12 7.32
CA ALA A 140 -23.44 -2.31 8.77
C ALA A 140 -23.82 -3.74 9.15
N LEU A 141 -24.70 -4.36 8.36
CA LEU A 141 -25.29 -5.68 8.61
C LEU A 141 -24.35 -6.85 8.25
N THR A 142 -23.22 -6.58 7.61
CA THR A 142 -22.23 -7.60 7.19
C THR A 142 -21.07 -7.76 8.16
N GLN A 143 -21.10 -7.10 9.32
CA GLN A 143 -20.09 -7.30 10.36
C GLN A 143 -20.37 -8.58 11.15
N PRO A 144 -19.42 -9.53 11.24
CA PRO A 144 -19.60 -10.74 12.04
C PRO A 144 -19.77 -10.39 13.52
N LEU A 145 -20.69 -11.07 14.21
CA LEU A 145 -20.89 -10.93 15.65
C LEU A 145 -19.60 -11.32 16.40
N PRO A 146 -19.17 -10.57 17.42
CA PRO A 146 -18.04 -10.97 18.24
C PRO A 146 -18.37 -12.26 19.00
N THR A 147 -17.66 -13.34 18.69
CA THR A 147 -17.65 -14.55 19.51
C THR A 147 -16.87 -14.24 20.79
N THR A 148 -17.57 -14.13 21.91
CA THR A 148 -16.96 -14.10 23.25
C THR A 148 -16.37 -15.48 23.56
N LEU A 149 -15.05 -15.63 23.50
CA LEU A 149 -14.38 -16.80 24.07
C LEU A 149 -14.11 -16.54 25.55
N SER A 150 -14.81 -17.32 26.37
CA SER A 150 -14.60 -17.46 27.81
C SER A 150 -13.18 -17.98 28.07
N THR A 151 -12.40 -17.23 28.85
CA THR A 151 -11.19 -17.75 29.51
C THR A 151 -11.61 -18.78 30.55
N ALA A 152 -11.40 -20.06 30.24
CA ALA A 152 -11.31 -21.11 31.25
C ALA A 152 -9.83 -21.38 31.50
N GLU A 153 -9.43 -21.13 32.75
CA GLU A 153 -8.14 -21.52 33.32
C GLU A 153 -7.92 -23.03 33.15
N PHE A 154 -6.73 -23.44 32.72
CA PHE A 154 -6.24 -24.78 32.98
C PHE A 154 -4.79 -24.74 33.45
N SER A 155 -4.66 -24.96 34.75
CA SER A 155 -3.43 -25.29 35.46
C SER A 155 -2.91 -26.65 34.95
N GLY A 156 -1.60 -26.73 34.69
CA GLY A 156 -0.95 -27.93 34.16
C GLY A 156 0.55 -27.90 34.34
N GLN A 157 0.96 -28.05 35.60
CA GLN A 157 2.24 -28.57 36.10
C GLN A 157 3.18 -29.24 35.07
N GLN A 158 4.44 -28.78 35.01
CA GLN A 158 5.53 -29.64 34.55
C GLN A 158 6.77 -29.48 35.44
N THR A 159 7.10 -30.60 36.07
CA THR A 159 8.15 -30.82 37.06
C THR A 159 9.50 -30.96 36.37
N ALA A 160 10.53 -30.37 36.99
CA ALA A 160 11.93 -30.50 36.64
C ALA A 160 12.44 -31.95 36.77
N VAL A 161 13.31 -32.37 35.84
CA VAL A 161 14.26 -33.46 36.07
C VAL A 161 15.62 -33.08 35.46
N GLN A 162 16.65 -33.26 36.27
CA GLN A 162 18.04 -32.92 36.07
C GLN A 162 18.78 -33.83 35.10
N ALA A 163 19.85 -33.29 34.51
CA ALA A 163 20.94 -34.01 33.87
C ALA A 163 21.76 -34.85 34.86
N PRO A 164 22.59 -35.78 34.36
CA PRO A 164 24.02 -35.58 34.58
C PRO A 164 24.93 -36.02 33.42
N GLY A 165 26.11 -35.38 33.36
CA GLY A 165 27.40 -36.08 33.30
C GLY A 165 28.01 -36.30 31.91
N GLY A 166 29.11 -35.59 31.62
CA GLY A 166 29.83 -35.67 30.36
C GLY A 166 30.73 -36.90 30.20
N SER A 167 31.34 -37.01 29.01
CA SER A 167 32.71 -37.47 28.85
C SER A 167 33.28 -36.98 27.52
N SER A 168 34.52 -36.54 27.61
CA SER A 168 35.37 -36.07 26.52
C SER A 168 36.07 -37.27 25.89
N GLN A 169 36.18 -37.31 24.56
CA GLN A 169 37.30 -38.03 23.94
C GLN A 169 37.72 -37.37 22.62
N SER A 170 39.04 -37.33 22.48
CA SER A 170 39.83 -36.63 21.48
C SER A 170 40.20 -37.56 20.33
N GLY A 171 40.20 -37.01 19.11
CA GLY A 171 41.24 -37.26 18.11
C GLY A 171 41.04 -38.41 17.12
N SER A 172 40.73 -38.05 15.87
CA SER A 172 41.54 -38.50 14.73
C SER A 172 41.39 -37.51 13.58
N GLY A 173 42.50 -36.87 13.22
CA GLY A 173 42.59 -35.95 12.10
C GLY A 173 42.36 -36.68 10.78
N THR A 174 41.43 -36.16 10.00
CA THR A 174 41.35 -36.41 8.57
C THR A 174 41.45 -35.05 7.90
N SER A 175 42.46 -34.90 7.07
CA SER A 175 42.72 -33.72 6.24
C SER A 175 41.53 -33.48 5.31
N SER A 176 40.56 -32.68 5.75
CA SER A 176 39.56 -32.09 4.85
C SER A 176 40.24 -30.97 4.10
N ALA A 177 40.56 -31.23 2.83
CA ALA A 177 40.60 -30.15 1.86
C ALA A 177 39.27 -29.40 1.99
N THR A 178 39.32 -28.16 2.46
CA THR A 178 38.19 -27.25 2.50
C THR A 178 37.72 -27.08 1.05
N ALA A 179 36.72 -27.87 0.66
CA ALA A 179 35.89 -27.54 -0.47
C ALA A 179 35.35 -26.15 -0.17
N GLN A 180 35.87 -25.13 -0.87
CA GLN A 180 35.39 -23.77 -0.78
C GLN A 180 33.88 -23.84 -1.03
N ALA A 181 33.09 -23.61 0.02
CA ALA A 181 31.64 -23.56 -0.11
C ALA A 181 31.33 -22.54 -1.21
N SER A 182 30.59 -22.97 -2.23
CA SER A 182 30.33 -22.14 -3.40
C SER A 182 29.71 -20.82 -2.95
N THR A 183 30.38 -19.70 -3.26
CA THR A 183 29.96 -18.32 -2.99
C THR A 183 28.85 -17.84 -3.92
N ASN A 184 28.31 -18.73 -4.76
CA ASN A 184 27.38 -18.40 -5.82
C ASN A 184 26.02 -18.01 -5.24
N VAL A 185 25.66 -16.75 -5.44
CA VAL A 185 24.34 -16.21 -5.16
C VAL A 185 23.64 -15.91 -6.48
N THR A 186 22.37 -16.33 -6.60
CA THR A 186 21.51 -15.98 -7.73
C THR A 186 20.36 -15.11 -7.22
N ILE A 187 20.17 -13.94 -7.82
CA ILE A 187 19.09 -13.00 -7.50
C ILE A 187 18.20 -12.89 -8.74
N LYS A 188 16.89 -13.11 -8.57
CA LYS A 188 15.89 -12.94 -9.64
C LYS A 188 14.90 -11.85 -9.26
N PHE A 189 14.87 -10.79 -10.06
CA PHE A 189 13.82 -9.79 -10.04
C PHE A 189 12.71 -10.29 -10.96
N ILE A 190 11.63 -10.77 -10.36
CA ILE A 190 10.56 -11.49 -11.05
C ILE A 190 9.64 -10.46 -11.71
N ASP A 191 9.38 -10.63 -13.00
CA ASP A 191 8.39 -9.80 -13.71
C ASP A 191 6.97 -10.19 -13.27
N VAL A 192 6.45 -9.45 -12.29
CA VAL A 192 5.10 -9.57 -11.72
C VAL A 192 4.19 -8.41 -12.16
N GLY A 193 4.59 -7.66 -13.20
CA GLY A 193 3.92 -6.44 -13.61
C GLY A 193 4.25 -5.25 -12.71
N GLN A 194 3.22 -4.44 -12.37
CA GLN A 194 3.41 -3.31 -11.48
C GLN A 194 3.43 -3.80 -10.02
N GLY A 195 4.64 -3.95 -9.50
CA GLY A 195 4.91 -4.39 -8.14
C GLY A 195 6.30 -4.99 -8.03
N GLU A 196 6.57 -5.69 -6.92
CA GLU A 196 7.89 -6.24 -6.65
C GLU A 196 7.85 -7.67 -6.09
N ALA A 197 8.66 -8.54 -6.67
CA ALA A 197 9.02 -9.83 -6.08
C ALA A 197 10.48 -10.15 -6.45
N ILE A 198 11.33 -10.35 -5.44
CA ILE A 198 12.75 -10.62 -5.62
C ILE A 198 13.10 -11.91 -4.89
N LEU A 199 13.55 -12.91 -5.63
CA LEU A 199 14.00 -14.17 -5.04
C LEU A 199 15.52 -14.26 -5.04
N ILE A 200 16.11 -14.52 -3.87
CA ILE A 200 17.55 -14.64 -3.66
C ILE A 200 17.85 -16.08 -3.24
N ALA A 201 18.49 -16.82 -4.13
CA ALA A 201 19.07 -18.12 -3.82
C ALA A 201 20.50 -17.92 -3.30
N LEU A 202 20.65 -18.03 -1.99
CA LEU A 202 21.93 -18.13 -1.29
C LEU A 202 22.44 -19.58 -1.41
N PRO A 203 23.69 -19.90 -1.06
CA PRO A 203 24.23 -21.26 -1.18
C PRO A 203 23.30 -22.35 -0.65
N GLU A 204 22.80 -22.21 0.58
CA GLU A 204 21.90 -23.19 1.22
C GLU A 204 20.49 -22.66 1.50
N LYS A 205 20.28 -21.34 1.39
CA LYS A 205 19.07 -20.67 1.84
C LYS A 205 18.37 -19.93 0.72
N THR A 206 17.07 -19.75 0.85
CA THR A 206 16.29 -18.93 -0.07
C THR A 206 15.62 -17.78 0.67
N MET A 207 15.76 -16.57 0.14
CA MET A 207 14.99 -15.41 0.56
C MET A 207 14.02 -14.99 -0.54
N LEU A 208 12.80 -14.64 -0.16
CA LEU A 208 11.86 -13.90 -1.00
C LEU A 208 11.61 -12.53 -0.37
N ILE A 209 11.94 -11.47 -1.10
CA ILE A 209 11.61 -10.09 -0.74
C ILE A 209 10.41 -9.67 -1.58
N ASP A 210 9.31 -9.40 -0.91
CA ASP A 210 8.00 -9.11 -1.49
C ASP A 210 7.48 -10.22 -2.41
N ALA A 211 6.18 -10.19 -2.72
CA ALA A 211 5.50 -11.22 -3.48
C ALA A 211 4.57 -10.63 -4.56
N GLY A 212 4.79 -9.39 -4.97
CA GLY A 212 4.06 -8.71 -6.03
C GLY A 212 2.58 -8.48 -5.70
N PRO A 213 1.81 -7.98 -6.68
CA PRO A 213 0.36 -7.88 -6.58
C PRO A 213 -0.31 -9.26 -6.45
N THR A 214 -1.58 -9.25 -6.07
CA THR A 214 -2.41 -10.47 -5.99
C THR A 214 -2.35 -11.27 -7.30
N GLY A 215 -2.11 -12.58 -7.20
CA GLY A 215 -1.98 -13.47 -8.37
C GLY A 215 -0.54 -13.70 -8.85
N SER A 216 0.47 -13.11 -8.19
CA SER A 216 1.89 -13.30 -8.54
C SER A 216 2.49 -14.64 -8.08
N ALA A 217 1.87 -15.32 -7.11
CA ALA A 217 2.40 -16.55 -6.51
C ALA A 217 2.74 -17.68 -7.51
N PRO A 218 1.97 -17.93 -8.59
CA PRO A 218 2.35 -18.93 -9.59
C PRO A 218 3.69 -18.64 -10.27
N LYS A 219 4.01 -17.36 -10.54
CA LYS A 219 5.29 -16.98 -11.15
C LYS A 219 6.45 -17.16 -10.17
N ILE A 220 6.21 -16.86 -8.89
CA ILE A 220 7.19 -17.10 -7.80
C ILE A 220 7.46 -18.60 -7.65
N ALA A 221 6.43 -19.44 -7.68
CA ALA A 221 6.55 -20.90 -7.62
C ALA A 221 7.34 -21.45 -8.82
N GLN A 222 7.10 -20.93 -10.03
CA GLN A 222 7.89 -21.27 -11.22
C GLN A 222 9.38 -20.96 -10.99
N VAL A 223 9.70 -19.77 -10.47
CA VAL A 223 11.08 -19.35 -10.24
C VAL A 223 11.77 -20.16 -9.14
N LEU A 224 11.05 -20.52 -8.07
CA LEU A 224 11.54 -21.45 -7.04
C LEU A 224 11.91 -22.80 -7.67
N GLN A 225 11.04 -23.34 -8.52
CA GLN A 225 11.30 -24.59 -9.23
C GLN A 225 12.51 -24.50 -10.17
N GLU A 226 12.64 -23.42 -10.94
CA GLU A 226 13.80 -23.17 -11.82
C GLU A 226 15.12 -23.16 -11.04
N LEU A 227 15.11 -22.68 -9.79
CA LEU A 227 16.27 -22.63 -8.90
C LEU A 227 16.44 -23.88 -8.04
N GLY A 228 15.58 -24.89 -8.19
CA GLY A 228 15.61 -26.13 -7.40
C GLY A 228 15.36 -25.88 -5.90
N ARG A 229 14.52 -24.90 -5.56
CA ARG A 229 14.18 -24.54 -4.18
C ARG A 229 12.74 -24.94 -3.87
N ASP A 230 12.53 -25.60 -2.76
CA ASP A 230 11.22 -26.05 -2.24
C ASP A 230 10.78 -25.27 -0.98
N LYS A 231 11.69 -24.47 -0.43
CA LYS A 231 11.49 -23.68 0.79
C LYS A 231 11.96 -22.24 0.61
N ILE A 232 11.23 -21.32 1.22
CA ILE A 232 11.64 -19.94 1.47
C ILE A 232 12.07 -19.86 2.94
N ASP A 233 13.38 -19.79 3.21
CA ASP A 233 13.90 -19.67 4.57
C ASP A 233 13.60 -18.30 5.18
N TYR A 234 13.61 -17.24 4.35
CA TYR A 234 13.34 -15.87 4.78
C TYR A 234 12.30 -15.23 3.85
N LEU A 235 11.12 -14.92 4.39
CA LEU A 235 10.09 -14.16 3.68
C LEU A 235 10.07 -12.73 4.23
N VAL A 236 10.31 -11.74 3.37
CA VAL A 236 10.39 -10.33 3.77
C VAL A 236 9.23 -9.56 3.15
N ALA A 237 8.37 -8.98 3.99
CA ALA A 237 7.35 -8.01 3.60
C ALA A 237 7.89 -6.60 3.86
N THR A 238 8.37 -5.92 2.82
CA THR A 238 9.07 -4.63 3.01
C THR A 238 8.16 -3.59 3.64
N HIS A 239 6.92 -3.49 3.18
CA HIS A 239 5.87 -2.63 3.71
C HIS A 239 4.48 -3.16 3.26
N PRO A 240 3.35 -2.68 3.83
CA PRO A 240 2.07 -3.38 3.72
C PRO A 240 1.23 -3.07 2.46
N ASP A 241 1.85 -2.54 1.39
CA ASP A 241 1.13 -2.14 0.19
C ASP A 241 0.95 -3.29 -0.81
N GLU A 242 -0.10 -3.22 -1.62
CA GLU A 242 -0.66 -4.38 -2.33
C GLU A 242 0.26 -4.94 -3.41
N ASP A 243 0.99 -4.07 -4.09
CA ASP A 243 1.95 -4.42 -5.12
C ASP A 243 3.24 -5.03 -4.56
N HIS A 244 3.34 -5.13 -3.23
CA HIS A 244 4.42 -5.81 -2.50
C HIS A 244 3.91 -7.07 -1.79
N ILE A 245 2.85 -6.96 -0.97
CA ILE A 245 2.36 -8.09 -0.15
C ILE A 245 1.18 -8.86 -0.78
N GLY A 246 0.72 -8.45 -1.96
CA GLY A 246 -0.45 -8.99 -2.66
C GLY A 246 -0.42 -10.50 -2.83
N GLY A 247 0.70 -11.04 -3.31
CA GLY A 247 0.90 -12.48 -3.50
C GLY A 247 1.26 -13.26 -2.24
N MET A 248 1.53 -12.61 -1.10
CA MET A 248 2.13 -13.29 0.06
C MET A 248 1.21 -14.32 0.70
N ALA A 249 -0.10 -14.06 0.76
CA ALA A 249 -1.05 -15.01 1.34
C ALA A 249 -1.04 -16.35 0.60
N ASP A 250 -0.95 -16.30 -0.74
CA ASP A 250 -0.90 -17.48 -1.60
C ASP A 250 0.46 -18.18 -1.50
N VAL A 251 1.56 -17.43 -1.44
CA VAL A 251 2.92 -17.97 -1.23
C VAL A 251 3.00 -18.71 0.11
N ILE A 252 2.54 -18.08 1.21
CA ILE A 252 2.53 -18.69 2.55
C ILE A 252 1.70 -19.98 2.58
N SER A 253 0.59 -20.01 1.84
CA SER A 253 -0.31 -21.17 1.82
C SER A 253 0.19 -22.33 0.95
N SER A 254 1.16 -22.10 0.07
CA SER A 254 1.59 -23.07 -0.94
C SER A 254 3.07 -23.46 -0.85
N THR A 255 3.87 -22.73 -0.08
CA THR A 255 5.32 -22.93 0.02
C THR A 255 5.73 -23.03 1.49
N GLN A 256 6.72 -23.87 1.81
CA GLN A 256 7.24 -23.92 3.17
C GLN A 256 7.98 -22.61 3.50
N ILE A 257 7.53 -21.92 4.55
CA ILE A 257 8.11 -20.65 5.01
C ILE A 257 8.88 -20.87 6.31
N GLY A 258 10.09 -20.31 6.39
CA GLY A 258 10.87 -20.18 7.60
C GLY A 258 10.49 -18.92 8.39
N THR A 259 11.42 -17.99 8.50
CA THR A 259 11.23 -16.73 9.25
C THR A 259 10.57 -15.69 8.37
N ILE A 260 9.54 -15.02 8.89
CA ILE A 260 8.92 -13.86 8.24
C ILE A 260 9.46 -12.59 8.89
N TYR A 261 9.96 -11.65 8.08
CA TYR A 261 10.31 -10.30 8.49
C TYR A 261 9.28 -9.30 7.95
N ALA A 262 8.77 -8.44 8.82
CA ALA A 262 7.92 -7.31 8.43
C ALA A 262 8.16 -6.12 9.36
N PRO A 263 7.96 -4.87 8.92
CA PRO A 263 8.09 -3.71 9.79
C PRO A 263 6.96 -3.68 10.83
N ASN A 264 7.15 -2.91 11.89
CA ASN A 264 6.07 -2.58 12.84
C ASN A 264 5.11 -1.54 12.26
N LYS A 265 4.48 -1.86 11.12
CA LYS A 265 3.52 -1.02 10.41
C LYS A 265 2.37 -1.86 9.89
N THR A 266 1.17 -1.52 10.34
CA THR A 266 -0.07 -2.18 9.91
C THR A 266 -0.79 -1.38 8.84
N ASN A 267 -1.68 -2.03 8.11
CA ASN A 267 -2.59 -1.38 7.17
C ASN A 267 -4.01 -1.99 7.31
N ASN A 268 -5.06 -1.28 6.90
CA ASN A 268 -6.45 -1.77 6.97
C ASN A 268 -7.01 -2.19 5.60
N THR A 269 -6.13 -2.67 4.72
CA THR A 269 -6.52 -3.18 3.40
C THR A 269 -6.98 -4.63 3.49
N ALA A 270 -7.76 -5.08 2.49
CA ALA A 270 -8.10 -6.50 2.38
C ALA A 270 -6.85 -7.37 2.20
N THR A 271 -5.85 -6.86 1.48
CA THR A 271 -4.56 -7.51 1.26
C THR A 271 -3.83 -7.76 2.57
N TYR A 272 -3.67 -6.74 3.42
CA TYR A 272 -3.00 -6.89 4.69
C TYR A 272 -3.72 -7.88 5.62
N ARG A 273 -5.06 -7.88 5.63
CA ARG A 273 -5.83 -8.87 6.40
C ARG A 273 -5.63 -10.30 5.88
N LYS A 274 -5.56 -10.50 4.55
CA LYS A 274 -5.26 -11.81 3.96
C LYS A 274 -3.86 -12.30 4.34
N PHE A 275 -2.87 -11.41 4.31
CA PHE A 275 -1.50 -11.70 4.75
C PHE A 275 -1.46 -12.17 6.21
N LEU A 276 -2.07 -11.43 7.13
CA LEU A 276 -2.15 -11.83 8.55
C LEU A 276 -2.91 -13.16 8.75
N ALA A 277 -4.01 -13.37 8.02
CA ALA A 277 -4.77 -14.61 8.08
C ALA A 277 -3.93 -15.81 7.59
N ALA A 278 -3.16 -15.66 6.52
CA ALA A 278 -2.28 -16.72 6.03
C ALA A 278 -1.19 -17.07 7.04
N ILE A 279 -0.58 -16.07 7.70
CA ILE A 279 0.37 -16.27 8.80
C ILE A 279 -0.27 -17.08 9.93
N GLN A 280 -1.45 -16.66 10.40
CA GLN A 280 -2.16 -17.32 11.47
C GLN A 280 -2.54 -18.76 11.11
N ASN A 281 -3.09 -18.98 9.92
CA ASN A 281 -3.54 -20.30 9.45
C ASN A 281 -2.39 -21.31 9.30
N ASN A 282 -1.16 -20.82 9.09
CA ASN A 282 0.03 -21.66 8.97
C ASN A 282 0.87 -21.70 10.25
N ASN A 283 0.36 -21.17 11.37
CA ASN A 283 1.06 -21.09 12.67
C ASN A 283 2.43 -20.40 12.58
N LEU A 284 2.56 -19.42 11.69
CA LEU A 284 3.78 -18.62 11.53
C LEU A 284 3.73 -17.39 12.44
N GLN A 285 4.89 -16.77 12.64
CA GLN A 285 5.02 -15.54 13.43
C GLN A 285 5.84 -14.51 12.65
N ILE A 286 5.48 -13.24 12.83
CA ILE A 286 6.25 -12.11 12.28
C ILE A 286 7.40 -11.81 13.24
N THR A 287 8.62 -11.77 12.70
CA THR A 287 9.78 -11.14 13.33
C THR A 287 9.84 -9.70 12.87
N LEU A 288 9.95 -8.75 13.80
CA LEU A 288 10.05 -7.34 13.44
C LEU A 288 11.37 -7.07 12.72
N ALA A 289 11.28 -6.38 11.59
CA ALA A 289 12.44 -5.91 10.85
C ALA A 289 12.97 -4.62 11.50
N GLU A 290 14.15 -4.72 12.10
CA GLU A 290 14.82 -3.61 12.79
C GLU A 290 16.25 -3.45 12.27
N ALA A 291 16.68 -2.20 12.09
CA ALA A 291 18.04 -1.84 11.69
C ALA A 291 19.08 -2.48 12.62
N GLY A 292 20.13 -3.05 12.02
CA GLY A 292 21.18 -3.79 12.72
C GLY A 292 20.90 -5.30 12.86
N THR A 293 19.73 -5.78 12.45
CA THR A 293 19.44 -7.22 12.42
C THR A 293 20.27 -7.91 11.33
N ILE A 294 21.08 -8.89 11.71
CA ILE A 294 21.71 -9.82 10.78
C ILE A 294 20.72 -10.97 10.55
N ILE A 295 20.19 -11.08 9.33
CA ILE A 295 19.25 -12.14 8.96
C ILE A 295 20.00 -13.46 8.86
N ASP A 296 21.16 -13.43 8.19
CA ASP A 296 22.00 -14.59 7.98
C ASP A 296 23.43 -14.16 7.62
N GLN A 297 24.42 -14.96 8.00
CA GLN A 297 25.82 -14.69 7.70
C GLN A 297 26.65 -15.96 7.74
N ILE A 298 27.45 -16.15 6.69
CA ILE A 298 28.55 -17.12 6.62
C ILE A 298 29.80 -16.42 6.06
N ASP A 299 30.90 -17.14 5.88
CA ASP A 299 32.15 -16.54 5.38
C ASP A 299 32.01 -15.89 4.00
N SER A 300 31.12 -16.41 3.14
CA SER A 300 30.94 -15.94 1.77
C SER A 300 29.94 -14.79 1.60
N TYR A 301 28.98 -14.63 2.50
CA TYR A 301 28.01 -13.55 2.43
C TYR A 301 27.48 -13.09 3.79
N LYS A 302 26.99 -11.85 3.83
CA LYS A 302 26.27 -11.26 4.96
C LYS A 302 24.98 -10.61 4.46
N LEU A 303 23.88 -10.90 5.15
CA LEU A 303 22.56 -10.35 4.88
C LEU A 303 22.05 -9.61 6.11
N GLU A 304 21.84 -8.30 5.98
CA GLU A 304 21.48 -7.44 7.11
C GLU A 304 20.39 -6.42 6.77
N ILE A 305 19.57 -6.11 7.78
CA ILE A 305 18.55 -5.07 7.73
C ILE A 305 19.19 -3.76 8.19
N LEU A 306 19.08 -2.72 7.37
CA LEU A 306 19.59 -1.38 7.67
C LEU A 306 18.50 -0.39 8.09
N TRP A 307 17.23 -0.71 7.80
CA TRP A 307 16.07 0.13 8.07
C TRP A 307 14.80 -0.75 8.12
N PRO A 308 13.76 -0.40 8.90
CA PRO A 308 13.60 0.80 9.74
C PRO A 308 14.36 0.75 11.06
N THR A 309 14.59 1.91 11.69
CA THR A 309 15.07 1.97 13.08
C THR A 309 14.04 1.38 14.03
N LYS A 310 14.49 0.81 15.15
CA LYS A 310 13.61 0.21 16.17
C LYS A 310 12.47 1.13 16.66
N ASP A 311 12.76 2.42 16.84
CA ASP A 311 11.79 3.41 17.33
C ASP A 311 11.03 4.13 16.19
N ALA A 312 10.99 3.53 14.99
CA ALA A 312 10.34 4.10 13.82
C ALA A 312 8.85 4.35 14.06
N ASN A 313 8.43 5.60 13.85
CA ASN A 313 7.04 6.02 13.90
C ASN A 313 6.73 6.98 12.73
N PHE A 314 6.42 6.41 11.57
CA PHE A 314 6.16 7.17 10.35
C PHE A 314 4.68 7.14 9.96
N PRO A 315 4.15 8.25 9.40
CA PRO A 315 2.78 8.28 8.92
C PRO A 315 2.60 7.40 7.67
N ASP A 316 3.52 7.50 6.70
CA ASP A 316 3.48 6.77 5.43
C ASP A 316 3.90 5.31 5.63
N THR A 317 3.43 4.43 4.75
CA THR A 317 3.82 3.01 4.71
C THR A 317 5.19 2.83 4.08
N ASN A 318 5.54 3.63 3.08
CA ASN A 318 6.80 3.53 2.35
C ASN A 318 8.00 3.86 3.23
N ASP A 319 7.85 4.79 4.17
CA ASP A 319 8.88 5.11 5.18
C ASP A 319 9.26 3.91 6.06
N TYR A 320 8.44 2.85 6.12
CA TYR A 320 8.76 1.60 6.81
C TYR A 320 9.43 0.53 5.94
N SER A 321 9.58 0.78 4.63
CA SER A 321 10.16 -0.18 3.69
C SER A 321 11.47 -0.73 4.22
N ILE A 322 11.52 -2.04 4.44
CA ILE A 322 12.73 -2.70 4.92
C ILE A 322 13.85 -2.50 3.90
N ILE A 323 14.97 -1.91 4.34
CA ILE A 323 16.18 -1.81 3.52
C ILE A 323 17.10 -2.97 3.90
N ILE A 324 17.38 -3.84 2.95
CA ILE A 324 18.26 -4.99 3.11
C ILE A 324 19.54 -4.77 2.31
N LYS A 325 20.68 -4.97 2.98
CA LYS A 325 21.98 -5.04 2.33
C LYS A 325 22.45 -6.49 2.31
N LEU A 326 22.81 -6.94 1.11
CA LEU A 326 23.52 -8.19 0.90
C LEU A 326 24.95 -7.88 0.47
N THR A 327 25.92 -8.44 1.18
CA THR A 327 27.34 -8.43 0.80
C THR A 327 27.74 -9.85 0.42
N VAL A 328 28.23 -10.08 -0.80
CA VAL A 328 28.74 -11.37 -1.28
C VAL A 328 30.20 -11.17 -1.66
N GLY A 329 31.14 -11.75 -0.93
CA GLY A 329 32.57 -11.44 -1.07
C GLY A 329 32.84 -9.92 -1.04
N THR A 330 33.25 -9.37 -2.18
CA THR A 330 33.56 -7.94 -2.38
C THR A 330 32.41 -7.13 -2.99
N LYS A 331 31.28 -7.78 -3.30
CA LYS A 331 30.14 -7.18 -4.00
C LYS A 331 28.99 -6.87 -3.06
N THR A 332 28.29 -5.79 -3.35
CA THR A 332 27.24 -5.23 -2.49
C THR A 332 25.96 -4.96 -3.26
N PHE A 333 24.84 -5.37 -2.67
CA PHE A 333 23.50 -5.24 -3.23
C PHE A 333 22.61 -4.53 -2.20
N LEU A 334 21.77 -3.60 -2.67
CA LEU A 334 20.81 -2.91 -1.81
C LEU A 334 19.39 -3.09 -2.32
N PHE A 335 18.53 -3.64 -1.48
CA PHE A 335 17.10 -3.80 -1.71
C PHE A 335 16.36 -2.81 -0.82
N THR A 336 15.62 -1.88 -1.41
CA THR A 336 15.12 -0.71 -0.68
C THR A 336 13.61 -0.71 -0.44
N GLY A 337 12.88 -1.70 -0.98
CA GLY A 337 11.42 -1.58 -1.12
C GLY A 337 11.08 -0.22 -1.74
N ASP A 338 10.17 0.52 -1.11
CA ASP A 338 9.73 1.84 -1.55
C ASP A 338 10.22 2.97 -0.64
N ALA A 339 11.30 2.71 0.11
CA ALA A 339 11.89 3.64 1.06
C ALA A 339 12.20 5.01 0.40
N PRO A 340 11.82 6.14 1.02
CA PRO A 340 12.20 7.44 0.49
C PRO A 340 13.71 7.63 0.53
N THR A 341 14.23 8.52 -0.33
CA THR A 341 15.67 8.79 -0.39
C THR A 341 16.26 9.16 0.97
N SER A 342 15.52 9.87 1.84
CA SER A 342 15.97 10.21 3.19
C SER A 342 16.27 8.97 4.03
N ALA A 343 15.37 7.99 4.07
CA ALA A 343 15.56 6.74 4.80
C ALA A 343 16.80 5.97 4.31
N ILE A 344 17.02 5.92 2.99
CA ILE A 344 18.18 5.23 2.41
C ILE A 344 19.49 5.95 2.74
N LEU A 345 19.49 7.29 2.74
CA LEU A 345 20.66 8.07 3.14
C LEU A 345 20.96 7.93 4.64
N ASP A 346 19.93 7.93 5.48
CA ASP A 346 20.04 7.78 6.94
C ASP A 346 20.53 6.38 7.33
N ALA A 347 20.08 5.34 6.60
CA ALA A 347 20.58 3.98 6.73
C ALA A 347 22.09 3.86 6.39
N ASN A 348 22.65 4.85 5.68
CA ASN A 348 24.06 4.99 5.32
C ASN A 348 24.74 3.66 4.88
N PRO A 349 24.23 3.01 3.82
CA PRO A 349 24.68 1.67 3.42
C PRO A 349 26.11 1.63 2.86
N GLY A 350 26.72 2.79 2.55
CA GLY A 350 28.02 2.91 1.90
C GLY A 350 27.95 2.77 0.38
N HIS A 351 29.06 2.34 -0.23
CA HIS A 351 29.11 1.96 -1.65
C HIS A 351 28.22 0.74 -1.90
N ILE A 352 27.51 0.73 -3.03
CA ILE A 352 26.62 -0.35 -3.47
C ILE A 352 26.91 -0.65 -4.94
N ASP A 353 27.14 -1.89 -5.32
CA ASP A 353 27.39 -2.26 -6.73
C ASP A 353 26.10 -2.40 -7.53
N VAL A 354 25.07 -3.00 -6.93
CA VAL A 354 23.73 -3.18 -7.53
C VAL A 354 22.66 -2.56 -6.64
N LEU A 355 21.97 -1.55 -7.16
CA LEU A 355 20.88 -0.87 -6.48
C LEU A 355 19.52 -1.29 -7.04
N LYS A 356 18.65 -1.87 -6.21
CA LYS A 356 17.21 -1.89 -6.52
C LYS A 356 16.68 -0.46 -6.41
N LEU A 357 16.17 0.10 -7.50
CA LEU A 357 15.63 1.46 -7.50
C LEU A 357 14.37 1.54 -6.66
N SER A 358 14.40 2.37 -5.63
CA SER A 358 13.26 2.53 -4.72
C SER A 358 11.99 3.01 -5.43
N HIS A 359 10.85 2.49 -4.98
CA HIS A 359 9.51 2.94 -5.37
C HIS A 359 9.32 2.93 -6.89
N HIS A 360 9.71 1.80 -7.48
CA HIS A 360 9.61 1.50 -8.92
C HIS A 360 10.31 2.53 -9.84
N GLY A 361 11.23 3.34 -9.30
CA GLY A 361 11.84 4.46 -10.03
C GLY A 361 11.09 5.79 -9.88
N SER A 362 10.38 6.00 -8.78
CA SER A 362 9.87 7.30 -8.35
C SER A 362 11.01 8.24 -7.92
N ARG A 363 10.82 9.55 -8.14
CA ARG A 363 11.74 10.59 -7.65
C ARG A 363 11.79 10.72 -6.13
N THR A 364 10.78 10.19 -5.41
CA THR A 364 10.74 10.22 -3.94
C THR A 364 11.69 9.19 -3.34
N GLY A 365 11.86 8.05 -4.00
CA GLY A 365 12.75 6.96 -3.59
C GLY A 365 14.17 7.11 -4.12
N THR A 366 14.32 7.53 -5.38
CA THR A 366 15.64 7.63 -6.03
C THR A 366 15.86 9.02 -6.66
N ASN A 367 17.02 9.63 -6.38
CA ASN A 367 17.43 10.90 -7.00
C ASN A 367 18.95 10.97 -7.19
N GLU A 368 19.45 12.04 -7.82
CA GLU A 368 20.89 12.22 -8.11
C GLU A 368 21.77 12.21 -6.86
N GLN A 369 21.30 12.77 -5.73
CA GLN A 369 22.06 12.75 -4.48
C GLN A 369 22.29 11.32 -4.02
N LEU A 370 21.25 10.47 -4.07
CA LEU A 370 21.35 9.07 -3.68
C LEU A 370 22.28 8.30 -4.62
N VAL A 371 22.08 8.43 -5.94
CA VAL A 371 22.92 7.75 -6.95
C VAL A 371 24.39 8.11 -6.76
N ARG A 372 24.70 9.40 -6.57
CA ARG A 372 26.07 9.85 -6.29
C ARG A 372 26.64 9.29 -4.99
N ARG A 373 25.82 9.18 -3.94
CA ARG A 373 26.27 8.70 -2.63
C ARG A 373 26.56 7.20 -2.63
N LEU A 374 25.73 6.42 -3.30
CA LEU A 374 25.85 4.96 -3.37
C LEU A 374 26.84 4.50 -4.45
N SER A 375 27.04 5.31 -5.50
CA SER A 375 27.93 5.04 -6.62
C SER A 375 27.72 3.67 -7.31
N PRO A 376 26.47 3.29 -7.66
CA PRO A 376 26.20 1.99 -8.25
C PRO A 376 26.76 1.82 -9.65
N THR A 377 27.14 0.58 -9.97
CA THR A 377 27.46 0.17 -11.35
C THR A 377 26.17 -0.23 -12.08
N TYR A 378 25.28 -0.94 -11.38
CA TYR A 378 24.02 -1.43 -11.91
C TYR A 378 22.84 -0.94 -11.09
N ALA A 379 21.73 -0.67 -11.77
CA ALA A 379 20.44 -0.39 -11.17
C ALA A 379 19.37 -1.33 -11.75
N VAL A 380 18.53 -1.89 -10.88
CA VAL A 380 17.40 -2.74 -11.27
C VAL A 380 16.10 -2.16 -10.75
N LEU A 381 15.03 -2.17 -11.55
CA LEU A 381 13.71 -1.74 -11.10
C LEU A 381 12.59 -2.71 -11.51
N SER A 382 11.61 -2.85 -10.64
CA SER A 382 10.41 -3.64 -10.88
C SER A 382 9.26 -2.70 -11.28
N TYR A 383 8.67 -2.86 -12.46
CA TYR A 383 7.57 -2.01 -12.95
C TYR A 383 6.85 -2.64 -14.16
N ALA A 384 5.62 -2.18 -14.46
CA ALA A 384 4.94 -2.49 -15.73
C ALA A 384 5.15 -1.38 -16.77
N LEU A 385 5.23 -1.72 -18.07
CA LEU A 385 5.38 -0.73 -19.15
C LEU A 385 4.20 0.26 -19.23
N ASP A 386 2.99 -0.19 -18.89
CA ASP A 386 1.73 0.55 -18.99
C ASP A 386 1.19 1.03 -17.63
N ASN A 387 2.07 1.23 -16.65
CA ASN A 387 1.65 1.73 -15.34
C ASN A 387 1.16 3.19 -15.40
N SER A 388 0.12 3.50 -14.62
CA SER A 388 -0.47 4.83 -14.54
C SER A 388 0.29 5.80 -13.62
N TYR A 389 1.31 5.32 -12.91
CA TYR A 389 2.12 6.10 -11.98
C TYR A 389 3.18 6.97 -12.69
N GLY A 390 3.48 6.66 -13.96
CA GLY A 390 4.55 7.31 -14.70
C GLY A 390 5.95 6.84 -14.27
N HIS A 391 6.04 5.59 -13.80
CA HIS A 391 7.27 4.95 -13.40
C HIS A 391 7.91 4.17 -14.58
N PRO A 392 9.25 4.08 -14.66
CA PRO A 392 10.19 4.96 -13.97
C PRO A 392 10.05 6.41 -14.41
N MET A 393 10.33 7.34 -13.51
CA MET A 393 10.34 8.76 -13.86
C MET A 393 11.59 9.12 -14.67
N GLN A 394 11.43 9.93 -15.72
CA GLN A 394 12.56 10.40 -16.55
C GLN A 394 13.66 11.10 -15.73
N SER A 395 13.29 11.80 -14.65
CA SER A 395 14.27 12.43 -13.74
C SER A 395 15.20 11.42 -13.07
N VAL A 396 14.71 10.22 -12.77
CA VAL A 396 15.50 9.13 -12.19
C VAL A 396 16.43 8.54 -13.23
N LEU A 397 15.93 8.27 -14.44
CA LEU A 397 16.76 7.78 -15.54
C LEU A 397 17.88 8.77 -15.91
N ASN A 398 17.58 10.07 -15.92
CA ASN A 398 18.59 11.11 -16.16
C ASN A 398 19.68 11.11 -15.08
N ALA A 399 19.31 10.94 -13.81
CA ALA A 399 20.28 10.84 -12.71
C ALA A 399 21.20 9.62 -12.87
N LEU A 400 20.64 8.46 -13.20
CA LEU A 400 21.40 7.23 -13.44
C LEU A 400 22.36 7.37 -14.63
N HIS A 401 21.87 7.90 -15.75
CA HIS A 401 22.67 8.13 -16.95
C HIS A 401 23.84 9.10 -16.68
N LYS A 402 23.60 10.19 -15.92
CA LYS A 402 24.65 11.16 -15.54
C LYS A 402 25.82 10.51 -14.80
N HIS A 403 25.55 9.41 -14.09
CA HIS A 403 26.54 8.65 -13.33
C HIS A 403 26.96 7.35 -14.02
N SER A 404 26.65 7.19 -15.32
CA SER A 404 26.99 6.00 -16.12
C SER A 404 26.52 4.67 -15.51
N VAL A 405 25.38 4.70 -14.81
CA VAL A 405 24.78 3.50 -14.23
C VAL A 405 24.04 2.72 -15.30
N GLU A 406 24.29 1.42 -15.38
CA GLU A 406 23.58 0.51 -16.28
C GLU A 406 22.22 0.13 -15.68
N VAL A 407 21.13 0.31 -16.43
CA VAL A 407 19.76 0.18 -15.92
C VAL A 407 19.03 -0.99 -16.55
N TRP A 408 18.48 -1.85 -15.70
CA TRP A 408 17.67 -3.00 -16.06
C TRP A 408 16.28 -2.87 -15.43
N GLY A 409 15.21 -3.25 -16.13
CA GLY A 409 13.89 -3.16 -15.52
C GLY A 409 12.91 -4.23 -15.99
N THR A 410 12.14 -4.79 -15.07
CA THR A 410 11.30 -5.97 -15.34
C THR A 410 10.31 -5.73 -16.48
N GLY A 411 9.72 -4.53 -16.55
CA GLY A 411 8.80 -4.19 -17.64
C GLY A 411 9.46 -4.22 -19.03
N ALA A 412 10.71 -3.77 -19.16
CA ALA A 412 11.43 -3.78 -20.44
C ALA A 412 12.12 -5.12 -20.72
N ASN A 413 12.61 -5.80 -19.69
CA ASN A 413 13.53 -6.92 -19.80
C ASN A 413 12.92 -8.28 -19.40
N GLY A 414 11.68 -8.31 -18.91
CA GLY A 414 11.10 -9.49 -18.27
C GLY A 414 11.82 -9.83 -16.96
N THR A 415 11.82 -11.10 -16.55
CA THR A 415 12.55 -11.51 -15.34
C THR A 415 14.05 -11.28 -15.51
N ILE A 416 14.67 -10.56 -14.59
CA ILE A 416 16.11 -10.26 -14.59
C ILE A 416 16.81 -11.20 -13.62
N THR A 417 17.88 -11.85 -14.06
CA THR A 417 18.70 -12.76 -13.26
C THR A 417 20.09 -12.18 -13.09
N ILE A 418 20.53 -12.05 -11.84
CA ILE A 418 21.89 -11.67 -11.47
C ILE A 418 22.56 -12.86 -10.80
N THR A 419 23.78 -13.20 -11.23
CA THR A 419 24.63 -14.17 -10.54
C THR A 419 25.88 -13.47 -10.00
N CYS A 420 26.30 -13.85 -8.80
CA CYS A 420 27.48 -13.31 -8.16
C CYS A 420 28.29 -14.42 -7.49
N ASP A 421 29.59 -14.48 -7.81
CA ASP A 421 30.54 -15.44 -7.22
C ASP A 421 31.35 -14.82 -6.04
N GLY A 422 31.02 -13.59 -5.66
CA GLY A 422 31.74 -12.80 -4.65
C GLY A 422 32.76 -11.80 -5.23
N THR A 423 33.06 -11.87 -6.51
CA THR A 423 33.99 -10.96 -7.20
C THR A 423 33.47 -10.46 -8.55
N THR A 424 32.65 -11.24 -9.22
CA THR A 424 32.05 -10.94 -10.52
C THR A 424 30.54 -10.86 -10.37
N ILE A 425 29.93 -9.95 -11.13
CA ILE A 425 28.48 -9.81 -11.25
C ILE A 425 28.15 -10.03 -12.72
N ASP A 426 27.31 -11.01 -13.01
CA ASP A 426 26.74 -11.22 -14.34
C ASP A 426 25.24 -10.96 -14.30
N ILE A 427 24.73 -10.21 -15.27
CA ILE A 427 23.30 -9.88 -15.40
C ILE A 427 22.77 -10.40 -16.73
N SER A 428 21.63 -11.06 -16.68
CA SER A 428 20.90 -11.54 -17.86
C SER A 428 19.40 -11.30 -17.68
N SER A 429 18.64 -11.34 -18.77
CA SER A 429 17.21 -11.10 -18.75
C SER A 429 16.44 -12.01 -19.69
N GLU A 430 15.14 -12.20 -19.41
CA GLU A 430 14.23 -13.00 -20.22
C GLU A 430 14.03 -12.40 -21.63
N LYS A 431 14.08 -11.07 -21.73
CA LYS A 431 13.84 -10.30 -22.95
C LYS A 431 14.88 -9.20 -23.09
N ASN A 432 15.17 -8.84 -24.34
CA ASN A 432 15.95 -7.65 -24.66
C ASN A 432 15.00 -6.45 -24.77
N GLY A 433 15.28 -5.42 -23.99
CA GLY A 433 14.53 -4.16 -24.01
C GLY A 433 15.32 -3.05 -23.36
N THR A 434 14.89 -1.81 -23.60
CA THR A 434 15.50 -0.63 -23.02
C THR A 434 14.52 0.00 -22.05
N VAL A 435 14.98 0.27 -20.84
CA VAL A 435 14.19 1.00 -19.85
C VAL A 435 14.01 2.43 -20.33
N VAL A 436 12.75 2.83 -20.53
CA VAL A 436 12.36 4.19 -20.92
C VAL A 436 11.25 4.67 -20.00
N ALA A 437 11.21 5.98 -19.74
CA ALA A 437 10.08 6.56 -19.03
C ALA A 437 8.83 6.52 -19.93
N PRO A 438 7.62 6.31 -19.38
CA PRO A 438 6.39 6.39 -20.16
C PRO A 438 6.28 7.75 -20.85
N THR A 439 5.98 7.76 -22.15
CA THR A 439 5.64 9.01 -22.85
C THR A 439 4.39 9.59 -22.23
N SER A 440 4.46 10.84 -21.75
CA SER A 440 3.31 11.63 -21.34
C SER A 440 2.25 11.51 -22.44
N GLN A 441 1.13 10.85 -22.19
CA GLN A 441 0.00 11.01 -23.10
C GLN A 441 -0.41 12.48 -23.01
N GLU A 442 -0.06 13.28 -24.03
CA GLU A 442 -0.79 14.50 -24.31
C GLU A 442 -2.26 14.09 -24.40
N LYS A 443 -3.05 14.45 -23.40
CA LYS A 443 -4.51 14.50 -23.53
C LYS A 443 -4.80 15.58 -24.58
N SER A 444 -4.71 15.22 -25.86
CA SER A 444 -5.28 15.98 -26.96
C SER A 444 -6.79 15.98 -26.76
N SER A 445 -7.28 17.02 -26.09
CA SER A 445 -8.67 17.44 -26.16
C SER A 445 -8.93 18.01 -27.56
N THR A 446 -9.07 17.14 -28.56
CA THR A 446 -9.68 17.52 -29.84
C THR A 446 -11.19 17.34 -29.73
N SER A 447 -11.85 18.35 -29.15
CA SER A 447 -13.23 18.65 -29.49
C SER A 447 -13.24 19.39 -30.82
N SER A 448 -13.53 18.69 -31.91
CA SER A 448 -13.99 19.33 -33.14
C SER A 448 -15.19 18.56 -33.68
N THR A 449 -16.36 18.92 -33.18
CA THR A 449 -17.65 18.64 -33.82
C THR A 449 -17.69 19.42 -35.14
N SER A 450 -17.38 18.75 -36.25
CA SER A 450 -17.79 19.22 -37.57
C SER A 450 -19.30 18.98 -37.73
N ARG A 451 -20.10 20.05 -37.62
CA ARG A 451 -21.43 20.09 -38.22
C ARG A 451 -21.25 20.24 -39.73
N SER A 452 -21.61 19.22 -40.51
CA SER A 452 -22.05 19.40 -41.89
C SER A 452 -23.56 19.59 -41.93
N LYS A 453 -23.98 20.42 -42.88
CA LYS A 453 -25.34 20.93 -43.13
C LYS A 453 -26.42 19.87 -43.26
#